data_AF-A0A9D4MAZ2-F1
#
_entry.id   AF-A0A9D4MAZ2-F1
#
_cell.length_a   1.000
_cell.length_b   1.000
_cell.length_c   1.000
_cell.angle_alpha   90.00
_cell.angle_beta   90.00
_cell.angle_gamma   90.00
#
_symmetry.space_group_name_H-M   'P 1'
#
loop_
_entity.id
_entity.type
_entity.pdbx_description
1 polymer ?
#
loop_
_entity_poly.entity_id
_entity_poly.type
_entity_poly.pdbx_seq_one_letter_code
_entity_poly.pdbx_strand_id
1 'polypeptide(L)' 'MMAGGAPIKEEGQAKLELHLGSVNLIQDVIVADIEDEALLGYDILSGKQGRPADILLSENKIVLDGQEIPVF' A
#
# COMPACT_ATOMS: atom_id res chain seq x y z
N MET A 1 12.63 1.74 1.57
CA MET A 1 13.73 0.97 2.20
C MET A 1 13.10 -0.20 2.94
N MET A 2 13.44 -1.43 2.58
CA MET A 2 13.12 -2.62 3.38
C MET A 2 14.26 -2.87 4.37
N ALA A 3 13.95 -3.48 5.51
CA ALA A 3 14.85 -3.69 6.65
C ALA A 3 16.04 -4.67 6.42
N GLY A 4 16.44 -4.91 5.16
CA GLY A 4 17.55 -5.82 4.80
C GLY A 4 18.51 -5.30 3.72
N GLY A 5 18.25 -4.14 3.11
CA GLY A 5 19.19 -3.46 2.20
C GLY A 5 19.46 -4.11 0.82
N ALA A 6 19.02 -5.33 0.57
CA ALA A 6 19.08 -5.93 -0.77
C ALA A 6 18.05 -5.30 -1.72
N PRO A 7 18.39 -5.03 -2.99
CA PRO A 7 17.44 -4.50 -3.96
C PRO A 7 16.36 -5.56 -4.28
N ILE A 8 15.11 -5.13 -4.35
CA ILE A 8 13.98 -5.96 -4.78
C ILE A 8 14.18 -6.30 -6.27
N LYS A 9 14.01 -7.59 -6.63
CA LYS A 9 14.10 -8.02 -8.02
C LYS A 9 12.78 -7.76 -8.73
N GLU A 10 12.75 -6.71 -9.54
CA GLU A 10 11.59 -6.33 -10.34
C GLU A 10 11.45 -7.22 -11.57
N GLU A 11 10.25 -7.74 -11.82
CA GLU A 11 9.88 -8.56 -12.97
C GLU A 11 9.05 -7.78 -14.00
N GLY A 12 8.44 -6.66 -13.59
CA GLY A 12 7.70 -5.78 -14.50
C GLY A 12 6.76 -4.81 -13.80
N GLN A 13 5.79 -4.29 -14.56
CA GLN A 13 4.76 -3.37 -14.06
C GLN A 13 3.38 -3.78 -14.57
N ALA A 14 2.35 -3.49 -13.77
CA ALA A 14 0.96 -3.75 -14.13
C ALA A 14 0.08 -2.60 -13.63
N LYS A 15 -1.07 -2.38 -14.30
CA LYS A 15 -2.10 -1.48 -13.79
C LYS A 15 -3.21 -2.30 -13.16
N LEU A 16 -3.44 -2.10 -11.87
CA LEU A 16 -4.43 -2.85 -11.10
C LEU A 16 -5.51 -1.93 -10.53
N GLU A 17 -6.73 -2.44 -10.47
CA GLU A 17 -7.77 -1.91 -9.60
C GLU A 17 -7.61 -2.56 -8.22
N LEU A 18 -7.30 -1.74 -7.22
CA LEU A 18 -7.09 -2.16 -5.83
C LEU A 18 -8.31 -1.79 -5.00
N HIS A 19 -8.81 -2.79 -4.26
CA HIS A 19 -9.90 -2.64 -3.31
C HIS A 19 -9.34 -2.86 -1.90
N LEU A 20 -9.19 -1.78 -1.13
CA LEU A 20 -8.70 -1.78 0.25
C LEU A 20 -9.84 -1.37 1.18
N GLY A 21 -10.60 -2.35 1.68
CA GLY A 21 -11.84 -2.07 2.41
C GLY A 21 -12.84 -1.30 1.54
N SER A 22 -13.22 -0.09 1.97
CA SER A 22 -14.09 0.81 1.20
C SER A 22 -13.33 1.71 0.21
N VAL A 23 -12.00 1.69 0.21
CA VAL A 23 -11.17 2.50 -0.69
C VAL A 23 -10.91 1.75 -1.98
N ASN A 24 -11.27 2.37 -3.11
CA ASN A 24 -10.98 1.87 -4.45
C ASN A 24 -10.03 2.83 -5.17
N LEU A 25 -8.96 2.29 -5.76
CA LEU A 25 -8.01 3.05 -6.55
C LEU A 25 -7.50 2.22 -7.74
N ILE A 26 -7.15 2.92 -8.83
CA ILE A 26 -6.44 2.33 -9.96
C ILE A 26 -4.99 2.78 -9.84
N GLN A 27 -4.06 1.84 -9.72
CA GLN A 27 -2.65 2.13 -9.46
C GLN A 27 -1.74 1.34 -10.41
N ASP A 28 -0.66 1.99 -10.84
CA ASP A 28 0.45 1.29 -11.49
C ASP A 28 1.32 0.65 -10.39
N VAL A 29 1.47 -0.67 -10.43
CA VAL A 29 2.20 -1.47 -9.44
C VAL A 29 3.46 -2.08 -10.05
N ILE A 30 4.45 -2.33 -9.19
CA ILE A 30 5.65 -3.09 -9.55
C ILE A 30 5.40 -4.56 -9.24
N VAL A 31 5.60 -5.43 -10.24
CA VAL A 31 5.63 -6.88 -10.04
C VAL A 31 7.06 -7.24 -9.69
N ALA A 32 7.25 -7.88 -8.55
CA ALA A 32 8.58 -8.21 -8.05
C ALA A 32 8.61 -9.57 -7.37
N ASP A 33 9.79 -10.18 -7.35
CA ASP A 33 10.09 -11.36 -6.55
C ASP A 33 10.31 -10.91 -5.10
N ILE A 34 9.25 -11.00 -4.29
CA ILE A 34 9.22 -10.63 -2.87
C ILE A 34 8.69 -11.83 -2.05
N GLU A 35 9.12 -11.91 -0.78
CA GLU A 35 8.65 -12.96 0.12
C GLU A 35 7.18 -12.77 0.53
N ASP A 36 6.75 -11.52 0.68
CA ASP A 36 5.38 -11.14 1.01
C ASP A 36 4.44 -11.22 -0.21
N GLU A 37 3.14 -11.36 0.03
CA GLU A 37 2.16 -11.38 -1.08
C GLU A 37 2.00 -10.00 -1.75
N ALA A 38 2.03 -8.92 -0.98
CA ALA A 38 1.91 -7.56 -1.47
C ALA A 38 2.48 -6.55 -0.47
N LEU A 39 3.03 -5.45 -0.98
CA LEU A 39 3.53 -4.34 -0.17
C LEU A 39 2.84 -3.05 -0.62
N LEU A 40 2.21 -2.35 0.33
CA LEU A 40 1.65 -1.03 0.08
C LEU A 40 2.73 0.03 0.31
N GLY A 41 3.14 0.67 -0.78
CA GLY A 41 4.13 1.73 -0.77
C GLY A 41 3.55 3.08 -0.34
N TYR A 42 4.43 4.06 -0.16
CA TYR A 42 4.04 5.43 0.15
C TYR A 42 3.22 6.09 -0.96
N ASP A 43 3.38 5.64 -2.21
CA ASP A 43 2.55 6.06 -3.34
C ASP A 43 1.06 5.80 -3.08
N ILE A 44 0.72 4.68 -2.46
CA ILE A 44 -0.66 4.36 -2.04
C ILE A 44 -1.00 5.09 -0.74
N LEU A 45 -0.10 5.05 0.25
CA LEU A 45 -0.35 5.60 1.59
C LEU A 45 -0.36 7.13 1.63
N SER A 46 0.16 7.83 0.61
CA SER A 46 0.12 9.29 0.52
C SER A 46 -1.27 9.85 0.20
N GLY A 47 -2.23 8.96 -0.10
CA GLY A 47 -3.64 9.27 -0.29
C GLY A 47 -3.93 10.16 -1.50
N LYS A 48 -5.21 10.38 -1.76
CA LYS A 48 -5.64 11.35 -2.78
C LYS A 48 -5.36 12.76 -2.26
N GLN A 49 -4.89 13.63 -3.16
CA GLN A 49 -4.59 15.04 -2.85
C GLN A 49 -3.44 15.26 -1.83
N GLY A 50 -2.61 14.24 -1.60
CA GLY A 50 -1.43 14.35 -0.74
C GLY A 50 -1.76 14.40 0.75
N ARG A 51 -2.88 13.82 1.17
CA ARG A 51 -3.19 13.57 2.58
C ARG A 51 -2.70 12.18 2.96
N PRO A 52 -1.60 12.05 3.71
CA PRO A 52 -1.09 10.74 4.12
C PRO A 52 -2.10 9.99 4.98
N ALA A 53 -2.05 8.67 4.90
CA ALA A 53 -2.83 7.78 5.73
C ALA A 53 -2.41 7.86 7.19
N ASP A 54 -3.39 7.80 8.10
CA ASP A 54 -3.14 7.65 9.54
C ASP A 54 -3.06 6.16 9.88
N ILE A 55 -1.90 5.68 10.32
CA ILE A 55 -1.71 4.29 10.76
C ILE A 55 -1.89 4.22 12.28
N LEU A 56 -3.05 3.76 12.72
CA LEU A 56 -3.45 3.71 14.13
C LEU A 56 -3.20 2.30 14.69
N LEU A 57 -1.95 2.05 15.07
CA LEU A 57 -1.50 0.74 15.57
C LEU A 57 -2.22 0.30 16.87
N SER A 58 -2.60 1.26 17.74
CA SER A 58 -3.34 0.96 18.97
C SER A 58 -4.78 0.48 18.72
N GLU A 59 -5.32 0.78 17.54
CA GLU A 59 -6.69 0.45 17.14
C GLU A 59 -6.74 -0.57 16.01
N ASN A 60 -5.57 -1.11 15.60
CA ASN A 60 -5.46 -2.07 14.50
C ASN A 60 -6.17 -1.59 13.22
N LYS A 61 -5.98 -0.32 12.84
CA LYS A 61 -6.60 0.25 11.63
C LYS A 61 -5.72 1.27 10.91
N ILE A 62 -5.99 1.45 9.64
CA ILE A 62 -5.47 2.52 8.79
C ILE A 62 -6.63 3.44 8.42
N VAL A 63 -6.44 4.75 8.50
CA VAL A 63 -7.37 5.74 7.94
C VAL A 63 -6.77 6.26 6.64
N LEU A 64 -7.32 5.83 5.51
CA LEU A 64 -6.90 6.23 4.16
C LEU A 64 -8.02 7.00 3.48
N ASP A 65 -7.76 8.20 2.98
CA ASP A 65 -8.76 9.09 2.39
C ASP A 65 -9.99 9.33 3.31
N GLY A 66 -9.78 9.30 4.63
CA GLY A 66 -10.84 9.44 5.63
C GLY A 66 -11.72 8.19 5.82
N GLN A 67 -11.38 7.07 5.19
CA GLN A 67 -12.03 5.78 5.34
C GLN A 67 -11.23 4.88 6.27
N GLU A 68 -11.91 4.16 7.15
CA GLU A 68 -11.28 3.21 8.07
C GLU A 68 -11.10 1.84 7.40
N ILE A 69 -9.86 1.34 7.42
CA ILE A 69 -9.47 0.03 6.90
C ILE A 69 -8.91 -0.77 8.09
N PRO A 70 -9.63 -1.79 8.58
CA PRO A 70 -9.15 -2.64 9.65
C PRO A 70 -7.92 -3.48 9.23
N VAL A 71 -6.96 -3.65 10.14
CA VAL A 71 -5.74 -4.43 9.96
C VAL A 71 -5.70 -5.49 11.07
N PHE A 72 -6.29 -6.65 10.80
CA PHE A 72 -6.38 -7.77 11.74
C PHE A 72 -5.25 -8.78 11.56
#